data_AF-A0A4R2FH18-F1
#
_entry.id   AF-A0A4R2FH18-F1
#
_cell.length_a   1.000
_cell.length_b   1.000
_cell.length_c   1.000
_cell.angle_alpha   90.00
_cell.angle_beta   90.00
_cell.angle_gamma   90.00
#
_symmetry.space_group_name_H-M   'P 1'
#
loop_
_entity.id
_entity.type
_entity.pdbx_description
1 polymer ?
#
loop_
_entity_poly.entity_id
_entity_poly.type
_entity_poly.pdbx_seq_one_letter_code
_entity_poly.pdbx_strand_id
1 'polypeptide(L)' 'MSYKVDGHEITVNFPVDSISINKNSIAFTDRKGKKKQTFSKRSDVISFMKWLVSANK' A
#
# COMPACT_ATOMS: atom_id res chain seq x y z
N MET A 1 3.87 -10.24 -0.35
CA MET A 1 5.13 -9.49 -0.19
C MET A 1 4.98 -8.51 0.96
N SER A 2 6.09 -8.09 1.59
CA SER A 2 6.08 -7.05 2.62
C SER A 2 6.78 -5.78 2.15
N TYR A 3 6.34 -4.64 2.68
CA TYR A 3 6.93 -3.33 2.44
C TYR A 3 7.27 -2.69 3.78
N LYS A 4 8.51 -2.23 3.94
CA LYS A 4 8.96 -1.55 5.16
C LYS A 4 8.87 -0.04 4.99
N VAL A 5 8.24 0.64 5.94
CA VAL A 5 8.12 2.09 6.00
C VAL A 5 8.23 2.55 7.44
N ASP A 6 9.10 3.52 7.74
CA ASP A 6 9.28 4.08 9.09
C ASP A 6 9.38 3.04 10.22
N GLY A 7 10.06 1.90 9.96
CA GLY A 7 10.19 0.80 10.93
C GLY A 7 8.96 -0.11 11.06
N HIS A 8 7.86 0.19 10.38
CA HIS A 8 6.67 -0.65 10.28
C HIS A 8 6.69 -1.51 9.02
N GLU A 9 6.25 -2.77 9.15
CA GLU A 9 6.11 -3.68 8.01
C GLU A 9 4.64 -3.82 7.59
N ILE A 10 4.36 -3.53 6.32
CA ILE A 10 3.04 -3.67 5.72
C ILE A 10 3.04 -4.92 4.86
N THR A 11 2.22 -5.90 5.23
CA THR A 11 2.06 -7.14 4.45
C THR A 11 0.92 -7.00 3.43
N VAL A 12 1.24 -7.22 2.16
CA VAL A 12 0.31 -7.18 1.02
C VAL A 12 0.26 -8.53 0.30
N ASN A 13 -0.96 -9.04 0.09
CA ASN A 13 -1.20 -10.31 -0.57
C ASN A 13 -1.58 -10.09 -2.04
N PHE A 14 -0.59 -10.12 -2.93
CA PHE A 14 -0.80 -9.94 -4.36
C PHE A 14 -1.58 -11.10 -5.01
N PRO A 15 -2.30 -10.83 -6.12
CA PRO A 15 -2.54 -9.52 -6.71
C PRO A 15 -3.49 -8.66 -5.86
N VAL A 16 -3.44 -7.37 -6.10
CA VAL A 16 -4.31 -6.36 -5.51
C VAL A 16 -5.38 -5.99 -6.52
N ASP A 17 -6.65 -6.07 -6.13
CA ASP A 17 -7.80 -5.86 -7.03
C ASP A 17 -8.12 -4.37 -7.22
N SER A 18 -7.89 -3.56 -6.19
CA SER A 18 -8.17 -2.12 -6.23
C SER A 18 -7.23 -1.34 -5.35
N ILE A 19 -6.91 -0.12 -5.77
CA ILE A 19 -6.05 0.82 -5.04
C ILE A 19 -6.74 2.19 -5.08
N SER A 20 -6.81 2.88 -3.95
CA SER A 20 -7.38 4.22 -3.81
C SER A 20 -6.50 5.04 -2.87
N ILE A 21 -6.18 6.27 -3.27
CA ILE A 21 -5.29 7.14 -2.50
C ILE A 21 -6.05 8.38 -2.05
N ASN A 22 -5.80 8.78 -0.80
CA ASN A 22 -6.16 10.06 -0.24
C ASN A 22 -4.87 10.76 0.26
N LYS A 23 -4.90 12.07 0.53
CA LYS A 23 -3.74 12.93 0.89
C LYS A 23 -2.56 12.18 1.54
N ASN A 24 -2.81 11.55 2.68
CA ASN A 24 -1.81 10.83 3.48
C ASN A 24 -2.20 9.36 3.73
N SER A 25 -3.12 8.80 2.93
CA SER A 25 -3.67 7.46 3.18
C SER A 25 -3.83 6.70 1.88
N ILE A 26 -3.72 5.39 1.93
CA ILE A 26 -4.01 4.49 0.82
C ILE A 26 -4.94 3.38 1.30
N ALA A 27 -5.97 3.10 0.53
CA ALA A 27 -6.78 1.92 0.68
C ALA A 27 -6.50 0.99 -0.49
N PHE A 28 -6.39 -0.30 -0.23
CA PHE A 28 -6.19 -1.29 -1.28
C PHE A 28 -6.90 -2.60 -0.90
N THR A 29 -7.37 -3.33 -1.90
CA THR A 29 -8.03 -4.63 -1.69
C THR A 29 -7.10 -5.73 -2.16
N ASP A 30 -6.57 -6.50 -1.22
CA ASP A 30 -5.73 -7.66 -1.50
C ASP A 30 -6.55 -8.96 -1.37
N ARG A 31 -5.96 -10.14 -1.61
CA ARG A 31 -6.69 -11.42 -1.48
C ARG A 31 -7.32 -11.67 -0.10
N LYS A 32 -6.86 -10.98 0.96
CA LYS A 32 -7.41 -11.08 2.31
C LYS A 32 -8.48 -10.01 2.59
N GLY A 33 -8.78 -9.16 1.61
CA GLY A 33 -9.80 -8.13 1.67
C GLY A 33 -9.24 -6.71 1.68
N LYS A 34 -10.08 -5.78 2.08
CA LYS A 34 -9.78 -4.34 2.04
C LYS A 34 -8.89 -3.94 3.22
N LYS A 35 -7.78 -3.30 2.92
CA LYS A 35 -6.84 -2.71 3.88
C LYS A 35 -6.72 -1.22 3.66
N LYS A 36 -6.43 -0.48 4.73
CA LYS A 36 -6.20 0.95 4.69
C LYS A 36 -4.98 1.28 5.55
N GLN A 37 -3.98 1.92 4.94
CA GLN A 37 -2.83 2.47 5.64
C GLN A 37 -2.82 3.99 5.58
N THR A 38 -2.48 4.58 6.71
CA THR A 38 -2.23 6.02 6.84
C THR A 38 -0.75 6.22 7.09
N PHE A 39 -0.15 7.16 6.38
CA PHE A 39 1.27 7.47 6.44
C PHE A 39 1.46 8.88 7.01
N SER A 40 2.58 9.10 7.67
CA SER A 40 2.93 10.41 8.21
C SER A 40 3.20 11.41 7.09
N LYS A 41 3.90 10.99 6.03
CA LYS A 41 4.25 11.84 4.89
C LYS A 41 3.58 11.36 3.61
N ARG A 42 3.18 12.32 2.78
CA ARG A 42 2.62 12.04 1.44
C ARG A 42 3.64 11.36 0.51
N SER A 43 4.93 11.63 0.67
CA SER A 43 6.01 10.96 -0.06
C SER A 43 5.94 9.44 0.10
N ASP A 44 5.64 8.97 1.31
CA ASP A 44 5.67 7.55 1.64
C ASP A 44 4.46 6.83 1.03
N VAL A 45 3.32 7.52 0.97
CA VAL A 45 2.13 7.06 0.23
C VAL A 45 2.46 6.84 -1.24
N ILE A 46 3.14 7.80 -1.87
CA ILE A 46 3.52 7.73 -3.29
C ILE A 46 4.51 6.58 -3.52
N SER A 47 5.53 6.44 -2.66
CA SER A 47 6.51 5.35 -2.75
C SER A 47 5.85 3.98 -2.60
N PHE A 48 4.95 3.83 -1.62
CA PHE A 48 4.22 2.59 -1.41
C PHE A 48 3.26 2.27 -2.56
N MET A 49 2.57 3.28 -3.13
CA MET A 49 1.76 3.10 -4.34
C MET A 49 2.59 2.58 -5.51
N LYS A 50 3.75 3.20 -5.78
CA LYS A 50 4.63 2.77 -6.89
C LYS A 50 5.06 1.32 -6.71
N TRP A 51 5.41 0.95 -5.48
CA TRP A 51 5.74 -0.42 -5.13
C TRP A 51 4.54 -1.38 -5.34
N LEU A 52 3.34 -1.01 -4.88
CA LEU A 52 2.12 -1.80 -5.10
C LEU A 52 1.88 -2.06 -6.59
N VAL A 53 1.93 -1.04 -7.42
CA VAL A 53 1.70 -1.18 -8.87
C VAL A 53 2.81 -2.01 -9.52
N SER A 54 4.06 -1.80 -9.13
CA SER A 54 5.21 -2.55 -9.68
C SER A 54 5.18 -4.04 -9.29
N ALA A 55 4.67 -4.37 -8.12
CA ALA A 55 4.61 -5.74 -7.61
C ALA A 55 3.34 -6.48 -8.07
N ASN A 56 2.34 -5.79 -8.61
CA ASN A 56 1.09 -6.35 -9.12
C ASN A 56 1.19 -6.83 -10.58
N LYS A 57 2.33 -7.41 -10.96
CA LYS A 57 2.57 -7.99 -12.30
C LYS A 57 2.04 -9.41 -12.42
#